data_AF-A0AAU8XWT9-F1
#
_entry.id   AF-A0AAU8XWT9-F1
#
_cell.length_a   1.000
_cell.length_b   1.000
_cell.length_c   1.000
_cell.angle_alpha   90.00
_cell.angle_beta   90.00
_cell.angle_gamma   90.00
#
_symmetry.space_group_name_H-M   'P 1'
#
loop_
_entity.id
_entity.type
_entity.pdbx_description
1 polymer ?
#
loop_
_entity_poly.entity_id
_entity_poly.type
_entity_poly.pdbx_seq_one_letter_code
_entity_poly.pdbx_strand_id
1 'polypeptide(L)'
;MNKRKKGWLIFTILMILLVGGIAVRYVTVKQSQANAANEERRAQEKAALWLVQNYSGVKELKVGKLDRPNAVGGGSYAMDITVNNKRELRIGEDTRDEFYKDGPMILVSFDDYEQILGIKKDHDSSRTLKSVKIEYER
;
A
#
# COMPACT_ATOMS: atom_id res chain seq x y z
N MET A 1 -26.96 -24.57 -47.50
CA MET A 1 -25.76 -24.31 -46.65
C MET A 1 -25.36 -25.60 -45.92
N ASN A 2 -24.21 -26.21 -46.29
CA ASN A 2 -23.82 -27.57 -45.87
C ASN A 2 -23.59 -27.72 -44.36
N LYS A 3 -24.05 -28.85 -43.78
CA LYS A 3 -23.90 -29.20 -42.34
C LYS A 3 -22.44 -29.05 -41.83
N ARG A 4 -21.45 -29.35 -42.68
CA ARG A 4 -20.01 -29.15 -42.39
C ARG A 4 -19.63 -27.68 -42.16
N LYS A 5 -20.22 -26.73 -42.90
CA LYS A 5 -19.93 -25.28 -42.74
C LYS A 5 -20.53 -24.73 -41.44
N LYS A 6 -21.70 -25.24 -41.01
CA LYS A 6 -22.33 -24.86 -39.73
C LYS A 6 -21.52 -25.38 -38.52
N GLY A 7 -21.04 -26.63 -38.57
CA GLY A 7 -20.21 -27.20 -37.50
C GLY A 7 -18.86 -26.50 -37.34
N TRP A 8 -18.21 -26.14 -38.45
CA TRP A 8 -16.95 -25.39 -38.42
C TRP A 8 -17.12 -23.99 -37.82
N LEU A 9 -18.20 -23.28 -38.17
CA LEU A 9 -18.49 -21.95 -37.62
C LEU A 9 -18.71 -21.99 -36.09
N ILE A 10 -19.46 -22.99 -35.60
CA ILE A 10 -19.74 -23.17 -34.17
C ILE A 10 -18.44 -23.49 -33.41
N PHE A 11 -17.58 -24.34 -33.97
CA PHE A 11 -16.31 -24.70 -33.36
C PHE A 11 -15.35 -23.50 -33.24
N THR A 12 -15.28 -22.66 -34.28
CA THR A 12 -14.46 -21.44 -34.27
C THR A 12 -14.96 -20.43 -33.22
N ILE A 13 -16.28 -20.26 -33.08
CA ILE A 13 -16.87 -19.39 -32.05
C ILE A 13 -16.55 -19.89 -30.64
N LEU A 14 -16.64 -21.21 -30.40
CA LEU A 14 -16.28 -21.83 -29.13
C LEU A 14 -14.80 -21.65 -28.78
N MET A 15 -13.91 -21.78 -29.76
CA MET A 15 -12.46 -21.54 -29.58
C MET A 15 -12.15 -20.08 -29.24
N ILE A 16 -12.81 -19.11 -29.91
CA ILE A 16 -12.63 -17.68 -29.62
C ILE A 16 -13.14 -17.33 -28.20
N LEU A 17 -14.25 -17.91 -27.77
CA LEU A 17 -14.79 -17.72 -26.41
C LEU A 17 -13.86 -18.32 -25.34
N LEU A 18 -13.29 -19.51 -25.59
CA LEU A 18 -12.33 -20.16 -24.70
C LEU A 18 -11.04 -19.36 -24.55
N VAL A 19 -10.44 -18.91 -25.66
CA VAL A 19 -9.20 -18.11 -25.65
C VAL A 19 -9.44 -16.70 -25.10
N GLY A 20 -10.57 -16.08 -25.44
CA GLY A 20 -10.97 -14.76 -24.92
C GLY A 20 -11.20 -14.76 -23.41
N GLY A 21 -11.83 -15.80 -22.85
CA GLY A 21 -12.04 -15.94 -21.41
C GLY A 21 -10.74 -16.05 -20.60
N ILE A 22 -9.72 -16.74 -21.13
CA ILE A 22 -8.41 -16.89 -20.48
C ILE A 22 -7.63 -15.57 -20.55
N ALA A 23 -7.64 -14.89 -21.69
CA ALA A 23 -6.96 -13.60 -21.86
C ALA A 23 -7.52 -12.52 -20.92
N VAL A 24 -8.85 -12.43 -20.78
CA VAL A 24 -9.51 -11.47 -19.88
C VAL A 24 -9.16 -11.74 -18.42
N ARG A 25 -9.15 -13.00 -17.98
CA ARG A 25 -8.72 -13.36 -16.61
C ARG A 25 -7.26 -12.99 -16.34
N TYR A 26 -6.37 -13.22 -17.31
CA TYR A 26 -4.96 -12.89 -17.15
C TYR A 26 -4.71 -11.37 -17.03
N VAL A 27 -5.40 -10.58 -17.84
CA VAL A 27 -5.30 -9.10 -17.79
C VAL A 27 -5.89 -8.56 -16.49
N THR A 28 -7.05 -9.06 -16.07
CA THR A 28 -7.68 -8.64 -14.81
C THR A 28 -6.86 -8.98 -13.57
N VAL A 29 -6.21 -10.15 -13.54
CA VAL A 29 -5.29 -10.52 -12.45
C VAL A 29 -4.08 -9.58 -12.42
N LYS A 30 -3.45 -9.30 -13.57
CA LYS A 30 -2.32 -8.35 -13.63
C LYS A 30 -2.71 -6.93 -13.23
N GLN A 31 -3.88 -6.48 -13.65
CA GLN A 31 -4.40 -5.16 -13.31
C GLN A 31 -4.70 -5.05 -11.81
N SER A 32 -5.27 -6.10 -11.20
CA SER A 32 -5.50 -6.17 -9.76
C SER A 32 -4.19 -6.13 -8.97
N GLN A 33 -3.17 -6.88 -9.40
CA GLN A 33 -1.84 -6.86 -8.77
C GLN A 33 -1.15 -5.50 -8.89
N ALA A 34 -1.22 -4.87 -10.07
CA ALA A 34 -0.66 -3.54 -10.29
C ALA A 34 -1.36 -2.47 -9.43
N ASN A 35 -2.68 -2.57 -9.28
CA ASN A 35 -3.46 -1.66 -8.43
C ASN A 35 -3.09 -1.82 -6.95
N ALA A 36 -2.93 -3.06 -6.48
CA ALA A 36 -2.54 -3.33 -5.09
C ALA A 36 -1.14 -2.79 -4.78
N ALA A 37 -0.17 -2.98 -5.68
CA ALA A 37 1.19 -2.46 -5.52
C ALA A 37 1.23 -0.92 -5.55
N ASN A 38 0.44 -0.29 -6.43
CA ASN A 38 0.34 1.17 -6.49
C ASN A 38 -0.31 1.75 -5.23
N GLU A 39 -1.33 1.08 -4.70
CA GLU A 39 -1.98 1.47 -3.46
C GLU A 39 -1.01 1.39 -2.28
N GLU A 40 -0.29 0.26 -2.17
CA GLU A 40 0.69 0.04 -1.10
C GLU A 40 1.75 1.13 -1.11
N ARG A 41 2.37 1.39 -2.27
CA ARG A 41 3.34 2.46 -2.42
C ARG A 41 2.76 3.83 -2.01
N ARG A 42 1.54 4.12 -2.42
CA ARG A 42 0.87 5.39 -2.08
C ARG A 42 0.63 5.51 -0.57
N ALA A 43 0.24 4.44 0.09
CA ALA A 43 0.05 4.42 1.54
C ALA A 43 1.38 4.59 2.28
N GLN A 44 2.41 3.85 1.86
CA GLN A 44 3.77 3.96 2.38
C GLN A 44 4.32 5.39 2.25
N GLU A 45 4.21 6.01 1.08
CA GLU A 45 4.65 7.40 0.85
C GLU A 45 3.85 8.39 1.73
N LYS A 46 2.53 8.20 1.90
CA LYS A 46 1.70 9.06 2.75
C LYS A 46 2.07 8.94 4.23
N ALA A 47 2.30 7.72 4.74
CA ALA A 47 2.71 7.48 6.12
C ALA A 47 4.11 8.05 6.41
N ALA A 48 5.07 7.82 5.51
CA ALA A 48 6.40 8.40 5.62
C ALA A 48 6.36 9.93 5.62
N LEU A 49 5.57 10.53 4.73
CA LEU A 49 5.45 11.99 4.63
C LEU A 49 4.83 12.57 5.90
N TRP A 50 3.74 11.97 6.38
CA TRP A 50 3.10 12.40 7.62
C TRP A 50 4.08 12.37 8.80
N LEU A 51 4.90 11.31 8.94
CA LEU A 51 5.88 11.22 10.01
C LEU A 51 6.93 12.34 9.92
N VAL A 52 7.46 12.58 8.72
CA VAL A 52 8.45 13.64 8.46
C VAL A 52 7.87 15.04 8.71
N GLN A 53 6.58 15.25 8.42
CA GLN A 53 5.91 16.53 8.63
C GLN A 53 5.54 16.76 10.09
N ASN A 54 5.21 15.72 10.86
CA ASN A 54 4.82 15.89 12.27
C ASN A 54 5.98 15.85 13.25
N TYR A 55 7.15 15.35 12.83
CA TYR A 55 8.32 15.20 13.68
C TYR A 55 9.57 15.77 13.03
N SER A 56 10.33 16.54 13.80
CA SER A 56 11.70 16.89 13.43
C SER A 56 12.66 15.75 13.84
N GLY A 57 13.87 15.74 13.26
CA GLY A 57 14.90 14.75 13.58
C GLY A 57 14.79 13.41 12.83
N VAL A 58 13.78 13.26 11.96
CA VAL A 58 13.67 12.09 11.06
C VAL A 58 14.74 12.19 9.96
N LYS A 59 15.67 11.24 9.93
CA LYS A 59 16.79 11.17 8.96
C LYS A 59 16.70 9.93 8.07
N GLU A 60 16.29 8.80 8.64
CA GLU A 60 16.15 7.53 7.92
C GLU A 60 14.82 6.86 8.27
N LEU A 61 14.19 6.24 7.26
CA LEU A 61 12.96 5.47 7.39
C LEU A 61 13.09 4.13 6.65
N LYS A 62 12.72 3.04 7.33
CA LYS A 62 12.42 1.76 6.67
C LYS A 62 10.93 1.53 6.82
N VAL A 63 10.22 1.63 5.71
CA VAL A 63 8.75 1.56 5.67
C VAL A 63 8.37 0.14 5.29
N GLY A 64 7.72 -0.56 6.21
CA GLY A 64 7.23 -1.92 6.02
C GLY A 64 6.05 -2.01 5.05
N LYS A 65 5.52 -3.22 4.90
CA LYS A 65 4.35 -3.48 4.06
C LYS A 65 3.08 -2.88 4.66
N LEU A 66 2.13 -2.60 3.77
CA LEU A 66 0.79 -2.17 4.18
C LEU A 66 -0.02 -3.39 4.67
N ASP A 67 -0.27 -3.43 5.96
CA ASP A 67 -1.28 -4.29 6.55
C ASP A 67 -2.68 -3.75 6.22
N ARG A 68 -3.59 -4.67 5.93
CA ARG A 68 -4.97 -4.35 5.57
C ARG A 68 -5.91 -5.09 6.54
N PRO A 69 -7.01 -4.46 6.98
CA PRO A 69 -8.02 -5.13 7.78
C PRO A 69 -8.51 -6.39 7.06
N ASN A 70 -8.67 -7.47 7.81
CA ASN A 70 -9.23 -8.71 7.26
C ASN A 70 -10.75 -8.55 7.01
N ALA A 71 -11.34 -9.52 6.31
CA ALA A 71 -12.76 -9.48 5.93
C ALA A 71 -13.76 -9.44 7.10
N VAL A 72 -13.30 -9.74 8.33
CA VAL A 72 -14.11 -9.69 9.55
C VAL A 72 -13.83 -8.44 10.40
N GLY A 73 -13.11 -7.45 9.84
CA GLY A 73 -12.82 -6.17 10.49
C GLY A 73 -11.70 -6.21 11.52
N GLY A 74 -10.92 -7.30 11.58
CA GLY A 74 -9.75 -7.41 12.44
C GLY A 74 -8.49 -6.87 11.77
N GLY A 75 -7.73 -6.06 12.52
CA GLY A 75 -6.52 -5.38 12.05
C GLY A 75 -6.79 -3.96 11.57
N SER A 76 -5.73 -3.20 11.35
CA SER A 76 -5.77 -1.79 10.95
C SER A 76 -5.13 -1.61 9.58
N TYR A 77 -5.52 -0.56 8.86
CA TYR A 77 -4.84 -0.09 7.65
C TYR A 77 -3.57 0.67 8.03
N ALA A 78 -2.50 -0.08 8.25
CA ALA A 78 -1.29 0.42 8.92
C ALA A 78 -0.02 -0.25 8.39
N MET A 79 1.12 0.33 8.73
CA MET A 79 2.43 -0.26 8.46
C MET A 79 3.38 0.04 9.61
N ASP A 80 4.35 -0.84 9.82
CA ASP A 80 5.42 -0.61 10.77
C ASP A 80 6.54 0.17 10.08
N ILE A 81 7.01 1.25 10.72
CA ILE A 81 8.06 2.12 10.19
C ILE A 81 9.21 2.18 11.19
N THR A 82 10.37 1.65 10.81
CA THR A 82 11.60 1.84 11.59
C THR A 82 12.11 3.26 11.38
N VAL A 83 12.26 4.01 12.46
CA VAL A 83 12.75 5.40 12.43
C VAL A 83 14.21 5.45 12.85
N ASN A 84 15.03 6.16 12.08
CA ASN A 84 16.47 6.39 12.34
C ASN A 84 17.27 5.10 12.61
N ASN A 85 16.85 3.98 12.03
CA ASN A 85 17.42 2.64 12.23
C ASN A 85 17.45 2.18 13.71
N LYS A 86 16.48 2.62 14.51
CA LYS A 86 16.43 2.30 15.95
C LYS A 86 15.30 1.35 16.31
N ARG A 87 14.05 1.77 16.12
CA ARG A 87 12.86 0.97 16.47
C ARG A 87 11.67 1.37 15.60
N GLU A 88 10.70 0.46 15.54
CA GLU A 88 9.48 0.59 14.77
C GLU A 88 8.38 1.33 15.53
N LEU A 89 7.62 2.12 14.79
CA LEU A 89 6.31 2.64 15.19
C LEU A 89 5.26 2.09 14.23
N ARG A 90 4.06 1.77 14.74
CA ARG A 90 2.95 1.39 13.86
C ARG A 90 2.18 2.64 13.45
N ILE A 91 2.21 2.94 12.15
CA ILE A 91 1.62 4.15 11.57
C ILE A 91 0.44 3.76 10.68
N GLY A 92 -0.74 4.31 10.92
CA GLY A 92 -1.94 3.97 10.16
C GLY A 92 -3.23 4.52 10.75
N GLU A 93 -4.33 3.91 10.33
CA GLU A 93 -5.69 4.09 10.85
C GLU A 93 -6.42 2.76 10.87
N ASP A 94 -7.58 2.68 11.52
CA ASP A 94 -8.39 1.45 11.55
C ASP A 94 -8.86 1.08 10.15
N THR A 95 -9.29 2.07 9.36
CA THR A 95 -9.75 1.85 7.99
C THR A 95 -8.94 2.62 6.95
N ARG A 96 -9.00 2.11 5.70
CA ARG A 96 -8.43 2.79 4.53
C ARG A 96 -9.03 4.19 4.32
N ASP A 97 -10.33 4.33 4.58
CA ASP A 97 -11.02 5.58 4.31
C ASP A 97 -10.60 6.67 5.31
N GLU A 98 -10.48 6.34 6.60
CA GLU A 98 -9.90 7.23 7.63
C GLU A 98 -8.44 7.58 7.27
N PHE A 99 -7.62 6.59 6.90
CA PHE A 99 -6.23 6.82 6.50
C PHE A 99 -6.10 7.88 5.39
N TYR A 100 -7.00 7.83 4.39
CA TYR A 100 -6.96 8.77 3.27
C TYR A 100 -7.64 10.10 3.56
N LYS A 101 -8.70 10.13 4.37
CA LYS A 101 -9.50 11.32 4.69
C LYS A 101 -8.90 12.15 5.82
N ASP A 102 -8.61 11.51 6.95
CA ASP A 102 -8.17 12.15 8.18
C ASP A 102 -6.63 12.17 8.26
N GLY A 103 -6.01 11.15 7.67
CA GLY A 103 -4.55 10.98 7.63
C GLY A 103 -4.07 9.88 8.56
N PRO A 104 -2.85 9.37 8.38
CA PRO A 104 -2.28 8.39 9.30
C PRO A 104 -2.00 9.00 10.67
N MET A 105 -1.94 8.15 11.70
CA MET A 105 -1.42 8.50 13.02
C MET A 105 -0.54 7.38 13.59
N ILE A 106 0.09 7.64 14.74
CA ILE A 106 0.76 6.59 15.51
C ILE A 106 -0.32 5.77 16.21
N LEU A 107 -0.52 4.52 15.78
CA LEU A 107 -1.46 3.58 16.41
C LEU A 107 -0.82 2.85 17.60
N VAL A 108 0.46 2.49 17.47
CA VAL A 108 1.21 1.80 18.52
C VAL A 108 2.59 2.42 18.64
N SER A 109 2.94 2.76 19.89
CA SER A 109 4.23 3.30 20.29
C SER A 109 4.75 2.58 21.53
N PHE A 110 5.91 3.03 22.00
CA PHE A 110 6.53 2.60 23.24
C PHE A 110 6.91 3.82 24.07
N ASP A 111 7.15 3.63 25.36
CA ASP A 111 7.53 4.72 26.25
C ASP A 111 8.80 5.43 25.76
N ASP A 112 8.83 6.76 25.89
CA ASP A 112 9.95 7.61 25.49
C ASP A 112 10.38 7.47 24.02
N TYR A 113 9.48 7.05 23.12
CA TYR A 113 9.82 6.82 21.72
C TYR A 113 10.45 8.04 21.03
N GLU A 114 10.01 9.26 21.34
CA GLU A 114 10.61 10.47 20.76
C GLU A 114 12.10 10.55 21.08
N GLN A 115 12.47 10.39 22.35
CA GLN A 115 13.86 10.42 22.80
C GLN A 115 14.66 9.26 22.20
N ILE A 116 14.13 8.04 22.29
CA ILE A 116 14.81 6.83 21.80
C ILE A 116 15.06 6.97 20.30
N LEU A 117 14.06 7.35 19.52
CA LEU A 117 14.17 7.50 18.06
C LEU A 117 14.99 8.75 17.67
N GLY A 118 15.18 9.70 18.59
CA GLY A 118 15.86 10.96 18.32
C GLY A 118 15.00 11.89 17.45
N ILE A 119 13.70 11.85 17.65
CA ILE A 119 12.71 12.70 16.98
C ILE A 119 12.01 13.58 18.01
N LYS A 120 11.35 14.64 17.56
CA LYS A 120 10.57 15.51 18.43
C LYS A 120 9.33 16.00 17.70
N LYS A 121 8.17 16.00 18.36
CA LYS A 121 6.96 16.64 17.81
C LYS A 121 7.25 18.08 17.46
N ASP A 122 7.10 18.39 16.18
CA ASP A 122 7.39 19.69 15.61
C ASP A 122 6.77 19.70 14.21
N HIS A 123 5.51 20.14 14.13
CA HIS A 123 4.76 20.04 12.88
C HIS A 123 5.20 21.12 11.87
N ASP A 124 5.49 20.68 10.65
CA ASP A 124 5.89 21.52 9.52
C ASP A 124 5.49 20.85 8.19
N SER A 125 4.41 21.34 7.60
CA SER A 125 3.88 20.85 6.33
C SER A 125 4.79 21.13 5.12
N SER A 126 5.80 21.99 5.26
CA SER A 126 6.76 22.28 4.18
C SER A 126 7.80 21.18 4.00
N ARG A 127 7.95 20.29 4.99
CA ARG A 127 8.90 19.18 4.92
C ARG A 127 8.48 18.19 3.85
N THR A 128 9.50 17.65 3.18
CA THR A 128 9.34 16.68 2.09
C THR A 128 10.24 15.48 2.33
N LEU A 129 9.95 14.38 1.65
CA LEU A 129 10.73 13.15 1.73
C LEU A 129 12.16 13.27 1.13
N LYS A 130 12.49 14.38 0.45
CA LYS A 130 13.75 14.54 -0.28
C LYS A 130 15.00 14.53 0.60
N SER A 131 14.89 14.99 1.85
CA SER A 131 16.01 15.09 2.80
C SER A 131 16.14 13.87 3.70
N VAL A 132 15.32 12.83 3.48
CA VAL A 132 15.25 11.63 4.32
C VAL A 132 15.66 10.43 3.48
N LYS A 133 16.51 9.57 4.03
CA LYS A 133 16.83 8.29 3.39
C LYS A 133 15.69 7.33 3.64
N ILE A 134 15.06 6.82 2.59
CA ILE A 134 13.87 5.95 2.72
C ILE A 134 14.09 4.64 1.97
N GLU A 135 13.83 3.55 2.66
CA GLU A 135 13.79 2.20 2.13
C GLU A 135 12.34 1.70 2.25
N TYR A 136 11.75 1.26 1.13
CA TYR A 136 10.40 0.71 1.08
C TYR A 136 10.47 -0.80 0.89
N GLU A 137 9.83 -1.55 1.78
CA GLU A 137 9.63 -2.97 1.57
C GLU A 137 8.66 -3.22 0.40
N ARG A 138 8.97 -4.25 -0.40
CA ARG A 138 8.19 -4.70 -1.56
C ARG A 138 7.47 -6.01 -1.24
#